data_AF-A0A957T3M0-F1
#
_entry.id   AF-A0A957T3M0-F1
#
_cell.length_a   1.000
_cell.length_b   1.000
_cell.length_c   1.000
_cell.angle_alpha   90.00
_cell.angle_beta   90.00
_cell.angle_gamma   90.00
#
_symmetry.space_group_name_H-M   'P 1'
#
loop_
_entity.id
_entity.type
_entity.pdbx_description
1 polymer ?
#
loop_
_entity_poly.entity_id
_entity_poly.type
_entity_poly.pdbx_seq_one_letter_code
_entity_poly.pdbx_strand_id
1 'polypeptide(L)'
;MIEVRLLGQFEVLLDGEPVELTARPAQSLFAYLVLNPVAHRRERLAGLLWPDSSEANARRNLRQALWQIRRALGEPADTVLVVDEITLAFNSHHEHAVDTERIAAPVTEEPNADELMATVALYTGELLPGFYDEWVLLERERLQAQFERKFTLLLEQLVTEQRWADVLQWGERWIALGYTPEPAYRALMQAHAGLGDMVSMADVYRRCGEALDRELGVEPSPQTHALYEQLRSGAGLAAPTPVRPAHVAENDGPLHNLPVQLTSFIGRKTELAEIHRLLTPDAETHAGADVRLLTLTGPGGTGKTRLALKAAAQLLAGFPDGIWLVELAMIADPTLVPQTVAALLGVREEPSYPLTRALIAHLRTKTLLLIFDDCEHLIDSIAQLVETLLRA
;
A
#
# COMPACT_ATOMS: atom_id res chain seq x y z
N MET A 1 -5.97 0.61 -32.23
CA MET A 1 -5.07 0.92 -31.09
C MET A 1 -4.46 -0.35 -30.50
N ILE A 2 -3.18 -0.34 -30.16
CA ILE A 2 -2.51 -1.42 -29.41
C ILE A 2 -2.19 -0.97 -27.98
N GLU A 3 -2.60 -1.73 -26.97
CA GLU A 3 -2.25 -1.49 -25.58
C GLU A 3 -1.26 -2.55 -25.10
N VAL A 4 -0.19 -2.15 -24.43
CA VAL A 4 0.83 -3.05 -23.90
C VAL A 4 1.01 -2.75 -22.41
N ARG A 5 0.81 -3.77 -21.58
CA ARG A 5 1.04 -3.70 -20.14
C ARG A 5 2.22 -4.59 -19.79
N LEU A 6 3.27 -3.98 -19.25
CA LEU A 6 4.52 -4.62 -18.88
C LEU A 6 4.84 -4.51 -17.38
N LEU A 7 4.14 -3.64 -16.63
CA LEU A 7 4.36 -3.43 -15.19
C LEU A 7 3.49 -4.38 -14.36
N GLY A 8 4.11 -5.35 -13.70
CA GLY A 8 3.41 -6.35 -12.89
C GLY A 8 2.75 -7.49 -13.69
N GLN A 9 2.73 -7.41 -15.02
CA GLN A 9 2.29 -8.50 -15.90
C GLN A 9 2.79 -8.30 -17.34
N PHE A 10 2.65 -9.31 -18.20
CA PHE A 10 2.78 -9.17 -19.65
C PHE A 10 1.39 -9.35 -20.28
N GLU A 11 0.82 -8.28 -20.82
CA GLU A 11 -0.48 -8.29 -21.49
C GLU A 11 -0.41 -7.39 -22.73
N VAL A 12 -0.98 -7.87 -23.84
CA VAL A 12 -1.09 -7.13 -25.09
C VAL A 12 -2.55 -7.14 -25.50
N LEU A 13 -3.14 -5.98 -25.72
CA LEU A 13 -4.50 -5.82 -26.24
C LEU A 13 -4.47 -5.14 -27.60
N LEU A 14 -5.29 -5.60 -28.52
CA LEU A 14 -5.48 -5.01 -29.84
C LEU A 14 -6.94 -4.63 -29.97
N ASP A 15 -7.21 -3.33 -30.07
CA ASP A 15 -8.57 -2.77 -30.07
C ASP A 15 -9.43 -3.24 -28.88
N GLY A 16 -8.78 -3.42 -27.73
CA GLY A 16 -9.40 -3.88 -26.47
C GLY A 16 -9.46 -5.40 -26.30
N GLU A 17 -9.12 -6.20 -27.32
CA GLU A 17 -9.14 -7.65 -27.26
C GLU A 17 -7.75 -8.23 -26.94
N PRO A 18 -7.64 -9.25 -26.05
CA PRO A 18 -6.36 -9.81 -25.66
C PRO A 18 -5.69 -10.58 -26.83
N VAL A 19 -4.42 -10.29 -27.06
CA VAL A 19 -3.59 -10.98 -28.05
C VAL A 19 -2.84 -12.13 -27.39
N GLU A 20 -3.13 -13.36 -27.82
CA GLU A 20 -2.46 -14.57 -27.29
C GLU A 20 -1.03 -14.71 -27.82
N LEU A 21 -0.07 -14.10 -27.11
CA LEU A 21 1.35 -14.30 -27.35
C LEU A 21 1.95 -15.18 -26.25
N THR A 22 1.88 -16.50 -26.39
CA THR A 22 2.25 -17.44 -25.29
C THR A 22 3.74 -17.79 -25.23
N ALA A 23 4.46 -17.67 -26.34
CA ALA A 23 5.86 -18.06 -26.39
C ALA A 23 6.75 -17.01 -25.71
N ARG A 24 7.42 -17.38 -24.60
CA ARG A 24 8.32 -16.49 -23.85
C ARG A 24 9.33 -15.73 -24.72
N PRO A 25 10.04 -16.34 -25.70
CA PRO A 25 10.97 -15.59 -26.55
C PRO A 25 10.27 -14.56 -27.46
N ALA A 26 9.02 -14.79 -27.84
CA ALA A 26 8.22 -13.83 -28.59
C ALA A 26 7.73 -12.68 -27.70
N GLN A 27 7.32 -12.97 -26.46
CA GLN A 27 6.99 -11.95 -25.44
C GLN A 27 8.20 -11.05 -25.16
N SER A 28 9.38 -11.65 -24.90
CA SER A 28 10.64 -10.93 -24.64
C SER A 28 11.03 -10.04 -25.83
N LEU A 29 10.99 -10.57 -27.06
CA LEU A 29 11.25 -9.79 -28.28
C LEU A 29 10.26 -8.63 -28.43
N PHE A 30 8.96 -8.89 -28.28
CA PHE A 30 7.94 -7.86 -28.44
C PHE A 30 8.09 -6.74 -27.41
N ALA A 31 8.25 -7.10 -26.13
CA ALA A 31 8.47 -6.13 -25.06
C ALA A 31 9.75 -5.32 -25.29
N TYR A 32 10.84 -5.94 -25.73
CA TYR A 32 12.08 -5.22 -26.05
C TYR A 32 11.86 -4.15 -27.13
N LEU A 33 11.16 -4.50 -28.21
CA LEU A 33 10.87 -3.56 -29.31
C LEU A 33 9.95 -2.41 -28.87
N VAL A 34 8.95 -2.71 -28.03
CA VAL A 34 8.03 -1.70 -27.48
C VAL A 34 8.78 -0.73 -26.57
N LEU A 35 9.64 -1.24 -25.68
CA LEU A 35 10.45 -0.41 -24.77
C LEU A 35 11.54 0.40 -25.48
N ASN A 36 11.98 -0.08 -26.66
CA ASN A 36 13.04 0.53 -27.45
C ASN A 36 12.55 0.76 -28.90
N PRO A 37 11.65 1.74 -29.15
CA PRO A 37 10.96 1.94 -30.43
C PRO A 37 11.86 2.59 -31.52
N VAL A 38 13.10 2.11 -31.62
CA VAL A 38 14.07 2.48 -32.65
C VAL A 38 14.34 1.28 -33.57
N ALA A 39 14.87 1.54 -34.76
CA ALA A 39 15.23 0.46 -35.68
C ALA A 39 16.45 -0.32 -35.15
N HIS A 40 16.26 -1.62 -34.87
CA HIS A 40 17.33 -2.50 -34.40
C HIS A 40 17.76 -3.46 -35.48
N ARG A 41 19.08 -3.65 -35.64
CA ARG A 41 19.61 -4.69 -36.53
C ARG A 41 19.23 -6.08 -36.02
N ARG A 42 18.78 -6.94 -36.94
CA ARG A 42 18.38 -8.33 -36.63
C ARG A 42 19.51 -9.14 -36.02
N GLU A 43 20.75 -8.91 -36.44
CA GLU A 43 21.91 -9.61 -35.84
C GLU A 43 22.10 -9.23 -34.37
N ARG A 44 21.94 -7.94 -34.03
CA ARG A 44 22.05 -7.45 -32.65
C ARG A 44 20.94 -8.01 -31.77
N LEU A 45 19.69 -7.98 -32.25
CA LEU A 45 18.54 -8.55 -31.52
C LEU A 45 18.71 -10.06 -31.27
N ALA A 46 19.21 -10.79 -32.27
CA ALA A 46 19.46 -12.21 -32.13
C ALA A 46 20.51 -12.49 -31.04
N GLY A 47 21.63 -11.77 -31.04
CA GLY A 47 22.66 -11.92 -30.02
C GLY A 47 22.21 -11.50 -28.62
N LEU A 48 21.38 -10.45 -28.51
CA LEU A 48 20.86 -9.96 -27.23
C LEU A 48 19.88 -10.95 -26.57
N LEU A 49 18.94 -11.49 -27.34
CA LEU A 49 17.86 -12.35 -26.81
C LEU A 49 18.24 -13.82 -26.68
N TRP A 50 19.28 -14.26 -27.39
CA TRP A 50 19.79 -15.64 -27.31
C TRP A 50 21.33 -15.66 -27.20
N PRO A 51 21.91 -15.10 -26.11
CA PRO A 51 23.36 -14.96 -25.96
C PRO A 51 24.09 -16.31 -25.95
N ASP A 52 23.45 -17.37 -25.44
CA ASP A 52 24.03 -18.72 -25.37
C ASP A 52 23.91 -19.53 -26.66
N SER A 53 23.31 -18.96 -27.71
CA SER A 53 23.13 -19.62 -29.00
C SER A 53 24.20 -19.23 -30.01
N SER A 54 24.55 -20.15 -30.92
CA SER A 54 25.32 -19.79 -32.10
C SER A 54 24.56 -18.77 -32.94
N GLU A 55 25.28 -17.89 -33.66
CA GLU A 55 24.66 -16.83 -34.47
C GLU A 55 23.60 -17.35 -35.45
N ALA A 56 23.85 -18.50 -36.10
CA ALA A 56 22.91 -19.11 -37.02
C ALA A 56 21.61 -19.58 -36.32
N ASN A 57 21.72 -20.12 -35.10
CA ASN A 57 20.58 -20.54 -34.29
C ASN A 57 19.83 -19.33 -33.72
N ALA A 58 20.54 -18.33 -33.21
CA ALA A 58 19.95 -17.09 -32.70
C ALA A 58 19.12 -16.39 -33.79
N ARG A 59 19.63 -16.28 -35.03
CA ARG A 59 18.86 -15.74 -36.17
C ARG A 59 17.64 -16.60 -36.53
N ARG A 60 17.72 -17.92 -36.37
CA ARG A 60 16.57 -18.83 -36.58
C ARG A 60 15.49 -18.61 -35.52
N ASN A 61 15.89 -18.51 -34.25
CA ASN A 61 14.99 -18.23 -33.13
C ASN A 61 14.33 -16.87 -33.29
N LEU A 62 15.08 -15.84 -33.72
CA LEU A 62 14.52 -14.51 -34.03
C LEU A 62 13.43 -14.57 -35.10
N ARG A 63 13.65 -15.31 -36.19
CA ARG A 63 12.63 -15.48 -37.24
C ARG A 63 11.39 -16.20 -36.70
N GLN A 64 11.56 -17.21 -35.86
CA GLN A 64 10.46 -17.94 -35.24
C GLN A 64 9.65 -17.05 -34.28
N ALA A 65 10.32 -16.29 -33.42
CA ALA A 65 9.68 -15.35 -32.50
C ALA A 65 8.91 -14.26 -33.27
N LEU A 66 9.53 -13.66 -34.30
CA LEU A 66 8.87 -12.68 -35.15
C LEU A 66 7.64 -13.25 -35.87
N TRP A 67 7.74 -14.48 -36.37
CA TRP A 67 6.60 -15.16 -36.99
C TRP A 67 5.46 -15.38 -35.99
N GLN A 68 5.76 -15.76 -34.74
CA GLN A 68 4.76 -15.92 -33.68
C GLN A 68 4.08 -14.58 -33.35
N ILE A 69 4.83 -13.49 -33.23
CA ILE A 69 4.28 -12.14 -33.00
C ILE A 69 3.34 -11.75 -34.14
N ARG A 70 3.80 -11.88 -35.39
CA ARG A 70 2.97 -11.54 -36.57
C ARG A 70 1.69 -12.37 -36.63
N ARG A 71 1.78 -13.67 -36.33
CA ARG A 71 0.62 -14.55 -36.30
C ARG A 71 -0.37 -14.16 -35.21
N ALA A 72 0.11 -13.76 -34.03
CA ALA A 72 -0.74 -13.35 -32.92
C ALA A 72 -1.42 -12.01 -33.20
N LEU A 73 -0.71 -11.04 -33.80
CA LEU A 73 -1.24 -9.73 -34.14
C LEU A 73 -2.20 -9.76 -35.35
N GLY A 74 -2.08 -10.74 -36.25
CA GLY A 74 -2.94 -10.83 -37.44
C GLY A 74 -2.63 -9.76 -38.50
N GLU A 75 -3.65 -9.22 -39.17
CA GLU A 75 -3.48 -8.21 -40.23
C GLU A 75 -2.78 -6.92 -39.75
N PRO A 76 -3.03 -6.41 -38.53
CA PRO A 76 -2.31 -5.23 -38.00
C PRO A 76 -0.81 -5.42 -37.75
N ALA A 77 -0.27 -6.64 -37.89
CA ALA A 77 1.15 -6.89 -37.64
C ALA A 77 2.08 -6.01 -38.50
N ASP A 78 1.70 -5.73 -39.74
CA ASP A 78 2.51 -4.93 -40.68
C ASP A 78 2.41 -3.42 -40.43
N THR A 79 1.41 -2.96 -39.67
CA THR A 79 1.29 -1.56 -39.23
C THR A 79 1.91 -1.35 -37.85
N VAL A 80 1.88 -2.37 -36.99
CA VAL A 80 2.45 -2.35 -35.64
C VAL A 80 3.97 -2.54 -35.65
N LEU A 81 4.52 -3.33 -36.58
CA LEU A 81 5.95 -3.59 -36.69
C LEU A 81 6.53 -3.04 -37.99
N VAL A 82 7.61 -2.28 -37.89
CA VAL A 82 8.41 -1.89 -39.06
C VAL A 82 9.47 -2.96 -39.28
N VAL A 83 9.33 -3.72 -40.36
CA VAL A 83 10.23 -4.83 -40.69
C VAL A 83 10.80 -4.65 -42.08
N ASP A 84 12.12 -4.60 -42.18
CA ASP A 84 12.88 -4.69 -43.42
C ASP A 84 13.84 -5.91 -43.39
N GLU A 85 14.70 -6.03 -44.38
CA GLU A 85 15.63 -7.17 -44.49
C GLU A 85 16.68 -7.20 -43.37
N ILE A 86 17.04 -6.03 -42.81
CA ILE A 86 18.21 -5.86 -41.93
C ILE A 86 17.80 -5.49 -40.51
N THR A 87 16.68 -4.81 -40.34
CA THR A 87 16.20 -4.21 -39.09
C THR A 87 14.80 -4.67 -38.71
N LEU A 88 14.43 -4.33 -37.48
CA LEU A 88 13.14 -4.61 -36.87
C LEU A 88 12.88 -3.52 -35.83
N ALA A 89 11.69 -2.94 -35.84
CA ALA A 89 11.26 -1.93 -34.87
C ALA A 89 9.78 -2.09 -34.53
N PHE A 90 9.38 -1.62 -33.33
CA PHE A 90 8.00 -1.27 -33.06
C PHE A 90 7.66 0.06 -33.73
N ASN A 91 6.49 0.18 -34.35
CA ASN A 91 6.05 1.40 -34.98
C ASN A 91 5.41 2.36 -33.97
N SER A 92 6.19 3.27 -33.39
CA SER A 92 5.68 4.30 -32.47
C SER A 92 4.76 5.34 -33.13
N HIS A 93 4.58 5.33 -34.46
CA HIS A 93 3.57 6.17 -35.12
C HIS A 93 2.21 5.48 -35.23
N HIS A 94 2.14 4.18 -34.98
CA HIS A 94 0.88 3.47 -34.84
C HIS A 94 0.19 3.92 -33.55
N GLU A 95 -1.14 3.99 -33.51
CA GLU A 95 -1.85 4.33 -32.29
C GLU A 95 -1.59 3.26 -31.21
N HIS A 96 -0.94 3.65 -30.11
CA HIS A 96 -0.51 2.76 -29.04
C HIS A 96 -0.64 3.39 -27.65
N ALA A 97 -0.70 2.55 -26.63
CA ALA A 97 -0.49 2.93 -25.24
C ALA A 97 0.37 1.87 -24.54
N VAL A 98 1.45 2.30 -23.90
CA VAL A 98 2.34 1.43 -23.14
C VAL A 98 2.43 1.97 -21.71
N ASP A 99 2.10 1.15 -20.72
CA ASP A 99 2.09 1.55 -19.30
C ASP A 99 3.45 2.11 -18.83
N THR A 100 4.55 1.63 -19.38
CA THR A 100 5.90 2.10 -19.06
C THR A 100 6.24 3.48 -19.62
N GLU A 101 5.58 3.96 -20.67
CA GLU A 101 5.95 5.23 -21.33
C GLU A 101 5.76 6.42 -20.39
N ARG A 102 4.64 6.46 -19.68
CA ARG A 102 4.38 7.52 -18.70
C ARG A 102 5.33 7.47 -17.52
N ILE A 103 5.81 6.30 -17.13
CA ILE A 103 6.87 6.15 -16.10
C ILE A 103 8.23 6.57 -16.64
N ALA A 104 8.56 6.22 -17.89
CA ALA A 104 9.85 6.51 -18.53
C ALA A 104 10.02 7.97 -18.98
N ALA A 105 8.91 8.68 -19.26
CA ALA A 105 8.94 10.05 -19.74
C ALA A 105 9.67 10.98 -18.76
N PRO A 106 10.40 12.01 -19.23
CA PRO A 106 10.98 13.01 -18.34
C PRO A 106 9.87 13.72 -17.55
N VAL A 107 10.19 14.14 -16.34
CA VAL A 107 9.30 14.99 -15.53
C VAL A 107 9.18 16.36 -16.20
N THR A 108 7.97 16.90 -16.26
CA THR A 108 7.71 18.28 -16.71
C THR A 108 8.36 19.31 -15.77
N GLU A 109 8.61 20.52 -16.27
CA GLU A 109 9.17 21.61 -15.44
C GLU A 109 8.23 22.02 -14.29
N GLU A 110 6.92 21.97 -14.55
CA GLU A 110 5.86 22.19 -13.57
C GLU A 110 5.06 20.89 -13.38
N PRO A 111 5.46 20.04 -12.42
CA PRO A 111 4.74 18.79 -12.16
C PRO A 111 3.40 19.05 -11.48
N ASN A 112 2.34 18.49 -12.04
CA ASN A 112 1.00 18.52 -11.44
C ASN A 112 0.80 17.27 -10.56
N ALA A 113 0.30 17.46 -9.32
CA ALA A 113 0.07 16.37 -8.38
C ALA A 113 -0.88 15.28 -8.92
N ASP A 114 -1.99 15.67 -9.55
CA ASP A 114 -2.98 14.71 -10.07
C ASP A 114 -2.43 13.93 -11.28
N GLU A 115 -1.62 14.58 -12.12
CA GLU A 115 -0.92 13.90 -13.23
C GLU A 115 0.13 12.91 -12.70
N LEU A 116 0.89 13.30 -11.68
CA LEU A 116 1.84 12.42 -11.01
C LEU A 116 1.14 11.24 -10.33
N MET A 117 0.03 11.46 -9.63
CA MET A 117 -0.81 10.40 -9.04
C MET A 117 -1.25 9.40 -10.11
N ALA A 118 -1.81 9.89 -11.22
CA ALA A 118 -2.22 9.04 -12.34
C ALA A 118 -1.04 8.29 -12.98
N THR A 119 0.16 8.86 -12.94
CA THR A 119 1.37 8.25 -13.50
C THR A 119 1.91 7.14 -12.60
N VAL A 120 2.11 7.40 -11.31
CA VAL A 120 2.62 6.39 -10.36
C VAL A 120 1.60 5.27 -10.10
N ALA A 121 0.31 5.53 -10.30
CA ALA A 121 -0.74 4.51 -10.23
C ALA A 121 -0.56 3.35 -11.22
N LEU A 122 0.10 3.62 -12.37
CA LEU A 122 0.37 2.62 -13.42
C LEU A 122 1.39 1.57 -12.99
N TYR A 123 2.22 1.90 -11.99
CA TYR A 123 3.21 0.97 -11.48
C TYR A 123 2.56 -0.01 -10.50
N THR A 124 2.20 -1.20 -11.02
CA THR A 124 1.55 -2.27 -10.25
C THR A 124 2.49 -3.41 -9.85
N GLY A 125 3.74 -3.39 -10.33
CA GLY A 125 4.76 -4.40 -10.01
C GLY A 125 5.99 -4.25 -10.90
N GLU A 126 6.96 -5.17 -10.74
CA GLU A 126 8.18 -5.17 -11.56
C GLU A 126 7.88 -5.32 -13.07
N LEU A 127 8.77 -4.79 -13.91
CA LEU A 127 8.70 -4.94 -15.36
C LEU A 127 8.84 -6.42 -15.75
N LEU A 128 7.92 -6.95 -16.56
CA LEU A 128 7.97 -8.32 -17.09
C LEU A 128 8.23 -9.40 -16.02
N PRO A 129 7.33 -9.62 -15.05
CA PRO A 129 7.58 -10.58 -13.97
C PRO A 129 7.91 -11.99 -14.49
N GLY A 130 8.89 -12.63 -13.87
CA GLY A 130 9.34 -13.97 -14.25
C GLY A 130 10.24 -14.04 -15.50
N PHE A 131 10.64 -12.90 -16.05
CA PHE A 131 11.76 -12.77 -16.99
C PHE A 131 13.03 -12.34 -16.25
N TYR A 132 14.16 -12.96 -16.56
CA TYR A 132 15.45 -12.71 -15.88
C TYR A 132 16.59 -12.49 -16.87
N ASP A 133 16.26 -12.19 -18.13
CA ASP A 133 17.25 -11.82 -19.14
C ASP A 133 17.96 -10.52 -18.71
N GLU A 134 19.26 -10.40 -18.95
CA GLU A 134 20.08 -9.27 -18.50
C GLU A 134 19.50 -7.91 -18.92
N TRP A 135 18.97 -7.81 -20.14
CA TRP A 135 18.35 -6.59 -20.64
C TRP A 135 17.08 -6.21 -19.84
N VAL A 136 16.31 -7.18 -19.35
CA VAL A 136 15.11 -6.93 -18.53
C VAL A 136 15.51 -6.39 -17.17
N LEU A 137 16.56 -6.95 -16.56
CA LEU A 137 17.05 -6.50 -15.26
C LEU A 137 17.53 -5.04 -15.33
N LEU A 138 18.27 -4.68 -16.38
CA LEU A 138 18.71 -3.30 -16.60
C LEU A 138 17.53 -2.33 -16.81
N GLU A 139 16.51 -2.73 -17.58
CA GLU A 139 15.31 -1.90 -17.79
C GLU A 139 14.45 -1.79 -16.52
N ARG A 140 14.40 -2.82 -15.67
CA ARG A 140 13.77 -2.76 -14.34
C ARG A 140 14.40 -1.69 -13.48
N GLU A 141 15.72 -1.72 -13.33
CA GLU A 141 16.46 -0.73 -12.53
C GLU A 141 16.22 0.68 -13.06
N ARG A 142 16.27 0.88 -14.38
CA ARG A 142 16.02 2.18 -15.01
C ARG A 142 14.60 2.69 -14.74
N LEU A 143 13.58 1.86 -14.93
CA LEU A 143 12.18 2.24 -14.70
C LEU A 143 11.88 2.46 -13.22
N GLN A 144 12.44 1.63 -12.33
CA GLN A 144 12.31 1.79 -10.90
C GLN A 144 12.88 3.14 -10.44
N ALA A 145 14.07 3.53 -10.92
CA ALA A 145 14.65 4.83 -10.58
C ALA A 145 13.76 6.01 -11.05
N GLN A 146 13.13 5.91 -12.22
CA GLN A 146 12.20 6.95 -12.71
C GLN A 146 10.91 6.98 -11.90
N PHE A 147 10.39 5.80 -11.53
CA PHE A 147 9.23 5.66 -10.66
C PHE A 147 9.48 6.31 -9.30
N GLU A 148 10.57 5.97 -8.61
CA GLU A 148 10.93 6.53 -7.30
C GLU A 148 11.12 8.05 -7.36
N ARG A 149 11.74 8.56 -8.43
CA ARG A 149 11.88 10.01 -8.65
C ARG A 149 10.52 10.70 -8.77
N LYS A 150 9.61 10.15 -9.57
CA LYS A 150 8.26 10.72 -9.76
C LYS A 150 7.41 10.62 -8.50
N PHE A 151 7.53 9.52 -7.76
CA PHE A 151 6.83 9.34 -6.49
C PHE A 151 7.33 10.32 -5.42
N THR A 152 8.66 10.56 -5.37
CA THR A 152 9.24 11.59 -4.50
C THR A 152 8.65 12.96 -4.81
N LEU A 153 8.65 13.36 -6.09
CA LEU A 153 8.07 14.63 -6.53
C LEU A 153 6.57 14.74 -6.21
N LEU A 154 5.83 13.63 -6.34
CA LEU A 154 4.42 13.59 -5.98
C LEU A 154 4.24 13.93 -4.50
N LEU A 155 4.97 13.26 -3.61
CA LEU A 155 4.85 13.48 -2.19
C LEU A 155 5.30 14.89 -1.80
N GLU A 156 6.36 15.43 -2.41
CA GLU A 156 6.80 16.81 -2.21
C GLU A 156 5.72 17.83 -2.62
N GLN A 157 5.05 17.62 -3.75
CA GLN A 157 3.93 18.45 -4.20
C GLN A 157 2.73 18.37 -3.25
N LEU A 158 2.31 17.16 -2.89
CA LEU A 158 1.18 16.96 -1.96
C LEU A 158 1.45 17.58 -0.59
N VAL A 159 2.69 17.50 -0.08
CA VAL A 159 3.10 18.17 1.17
C VAL A 159 3.06 19.68 1.03
N THR A 160 3.57 20.23 -0.08
CA THR A 160 3.55 21.68 -0.35
C THR A 160 2.12 22.22 -0.43
N GLU A 161 1.22 21.46 -1.07
CA GLU A 161 -0.20 21.76 -1.17
C GLU A 161 -0.99 21.46 0.11
N GLN A 162 -0.36 20.87 1.13
CA GLN A 162 -0.98 20.43 2.38
C GLN A 162 -2.14 19.43 2.19
N ARG A 163 -2.08 18.61 1.15
CA ARG A 163 -3.04 17.54 0.86
C ARG A 163 -2.74 16.31 1.73
N TRP A 164 -2.84 16.47 3.04
CA TRP A 164 -2.37 15.47 4.02
C TRP A 164 -2.97 14.08 3.83
N ALA A 165 -4.27 14.00 3.51
CA ALA A 165 -4.93 12.72 3.24
C ALA A 165 -4.29 11.96 2.06
N ASP A 166 -3.96 12.68 0.99
CA ASP A 166 -3.28 12.10 -0.17
C ASP A 166 -1.84 11.71 0.16
N VAL A 167 -1.12 12.51 0.96
CA VAL A 167 0.24 12.16 1.43
C VAL A 167 0.22 10.84 2.21
N LEU A 168 -0.72 10.67 3.13
CA LEU A 168 -0.88 9.43 3.90
C LEU A 168 -1.18 8.24 2.98
N GLN A 169 -2.13 8.39 2.06
CA GLN A 169 -2.52 7.33 1.14
C GLN A 169 -1.37 6.89 0.22
N TRP A 170 -0.71 7.85 -0.43
CA TRP A 170 0.33 7.57 -1.41
C TRP A 170 1.65 7.18 -0.75
N GLY A 171 1.99 7.76 0.40
CA GLY A 171 3.17 7.39 1.19
C GLY A 171 3.13 5.92 1.62
N GLU A 172 2.01 5.48 2.23
CA GLU A 172 1.84 4.08 2.62
C GLU A 172 1.80 3.14 1.40
N ARG A 173 1.22 3.58 0.27
CA ARG A 173 1.24 2.80 -0.97
C ARG A 173 2.66 2.55 -1.48
N TRP A 174 3.56 3.54 -1.39
CA TRP A 174 4.94 3.34 -1.83
C TRP A 174 5.68 2.33 -0.94
N ILE A 175 5.50 2.43 0.38
CA ILE A 175 6.08 1.46 1.33
C ILE A 175 5.55 0.05 1.07
N ALA A 176 4.25 -0.09 0.77
CA ALA A 176 3.63 -1.39 0.48
C ALA A 176 4.15 -2.08 -0.79
N LEU A 177 4.88 -1.39 -1.67
CA LEU A 177 5.52 -2.00 -2.85
C LEU A 177 6.77 -2.83 -2.50
N GLY A 178 7.14 -2.92 -1.23
CA GLY A 178 8.21 -3.81 -0.76
C GLY A 178 9.61 -3.19 -0.80
N TYR A 179 9.67 -1.85 -0.82
CA TYR A 179 10.90 -1.09 -0.69
C TYR A 179 10.87 -0.31 0.64
N THR A 180 12.04 0.16 1.09
CA THR A 180 12.20 1.08 2.23
C THR A 180 12.49 2.52 1.79
N PRO A 181 11.55 3.22 1.11
CA PRO A 181 11.78 4.56 0.61
C PRO A 181 11.72 5.58 1.76
N GLU A 182 12.89 6.00 2.26
CA GLU A 182 12.98 7.11 3.23
C GLU A 182 12.19 8.37 2.84
N PRO A 183 12.10 8.80 1.55
CA PRO A 183 11.25 9.93 1.17
C PRO A 183 9.78 9.75 1.56
N ALA A 184 9.24 8.52 1.47
CA ALA A 184 7.86 8.25 1.87
C ALA A 184 7.67 8.44 3.38
N TYR A 185 8.57 7.89 4.20
CA TYR A 185 8.55 8.07 5.65
C TYR A 185 8.65 9.55 6.05
N ARG A 186 9.51 10.33 5.38
CA ARG A 186 9.61 11.78 5.61
C ARG A 186 8.31 12.52 5.30
N ALA A 187 7.66 12.21 4.19
CA ALA A 187 6.38 12.82 3.84
C ALA A 187 5.26 12.44 4.83
N LEU A 188 5.21 11.18 5.25
CA LEU A 188 4.27 10.71 6.29
C LEU A 188 4.50 11.43 7.63
N MET A 189 5.75 11.62 8.05
CA MET A 189 6.08 12.40 9.25
C MET A 189 5.57 13.85 9.14
N GLN A 190 5.77 14.49 7.99
CA GLN A 190 5.28 15.85 7.73
C GLN A 190 3.75 15.92 7.75
N ALA A 191 3.05 14.93 7.18
CA ALA A 191 1.60 14.86 7.17
C ALA A 191 1.02 14.72 8.58
N HIS A 192 1.55 13.79 9.38
CA HIS A 192 1.11 13.62 10.77
C HIS A 192 1.39 14.86 11.63
N ALA A 193 2.57 15.47 11.48
CA ALA A 193 2.87 16.74 12.16
C ALA A 193 1.94 17.88 11.71
N GLY A 194 1.62 17.98 10.42
CA GLY A 194 0.68 18.96 9.87
C GLY A 194 -0.75 18.80 10.40
N LEU A 195 -1.15 17.56 10.74
CA LEU A 195 -2.41 17.23 11.40
C LEU A 195 -2.36 17.40 12.93
N GLY A 196 -1.20 17.72 13.50
CA GLY A 196 -1.00 17.82 14.96
C GLY A 196 -0.85 16.48 15.68
N ASP A 197 -0.69 15.39 14.93
CA ASP A 197 -0.54 14.03 15.45
C ASP A 197 0.95 13.68 15.66
N MET A 198 1.50 14.16 16.77
CA MET A 198 2.90 13.94 17.11
C MET A 198 3.22 12.48 17.46
N VAL A 199 2.22 11.70 17.88
CA VAL A 199 2.38 10.29 18.24
C VAL A 199 2.60 9.47 16.98
N SER A 200 1.72 9.59 15.99
CA SER A 200 1.89 8.89 14.72
C SER A 200 3.12 9.38 13.95
N MET A 201 3.49 10.66 14.06
CA MET A 201 4.76 11.16 13.48
C MET A 201 5.97 10.40 14.05
N ALA A 202 6.03 10.23 15.38
CA ALA A 202 7.12 9.49 16.02
C ALA A 202 7.10 7.99 15.69
N ASP A 203 5.90 7.41 15.55
CA ASP A 203 5.73 6.02 15.11
C ASP A 203 6.28 5.79 13.69
N VAL A 204 6.01 6.71 12.77
CA VAL A 204 6.54 6.66 11.39
C VAL A 204 8.08 6.72 11.40
N TYR A 205 8.70 7.56 12.22
CA TYR A 205 10.16 7.60 12.34
C TYR A 205 10.74 6.27 12.85
N ARG A 206 10.12 5.68 13.88
CA ARG A 206 10.51 4.37 14.41
C ARG A 206 10.36 3.26 13.35
N ARG A 207 9.22 3.22 12.65
CA ARG A 207 8.96 2.28 11.54
C ARG A 207 10.03 2.40 10.44
N CYS A 208 10.45 3.62 10.10
CA CYS A 208 11.53 3.87 9.15
C CYS A 208 12.85 3.21 9.60
N GLY A 209 13.26 3.43 10.85
CA GLY A 209 14.48 2.84 11.41
C GLY A 209 14.45 1.32 11.45
N GLU A 210 13.34 0.72 11.91
CA GLU A 210 13.18 -0.74 11.95
C GLU A 210 13.20 -1.38 10.57
N ALA A 211 12.59 -0.72 9.57
CA ALA A 211 12.54 -1.23 8.22
C ALA A 211 13.93 -1.15 7.54
N LEU A 212 14.65 -0.03 7.68
CA LEU A 212 16.00 0.13 7.15
C LEU A 212 17.02 -0.82 7.80
N ASP A 213 16.94 -1.02 9.11
CA ASP A 213 17.81 -1.97 9.81
C ASP A 213 17.54 -3.40 9.35
N ARG A 214 16.26 -3.78 9.22
CA ARG A 214 15.87 -5.13 8.77
C ARG A 214 16.30 -5.44 7.34
N GLU A 215 16.11 -4.51 6.41
CA GLU A 215 16.36 -4.75 4.98
C GLU A 215 17.80 -4.47 4.56
N LEU A 216 18.42 -3.44 5.13
CA LEU A 216 19.72 -2.92 4.68
C LEU A 216 20.78 -2.93 5.79
N GLY A 217 20.40 -3.15 7.06
CA GLY A 217 21.33 -3.08 8.20
C GLY A 217 21.88 -1.68 8.45
N VAL A 218 21.10 -0.64 8.11
CA VAL A 218 21.50 0.76 8.25
C VAL A 218 20.49 1.56 9.06
N GLU A 219 20.97 2.60 9.72
CA GLU A 219 20.11 3.57 10.40
C GLU A 219 19.48 4.58 9.41
N PRO A 220 18.40 5.29 9.82
CA PRO A 220 17.85 6.38 9.03
C PRO A 220 18.88 7.42 8.61
N SER A 221 18.75 7.94 7.39
CA SER A 221 19.66 8.97 6.87
C SER A 221 19.68 10.22 7.76
N PRO A 222 20.79 11.00 7.74
CA PRO A 222 20.87 12.27 8.46
C PRO A 222 19.74 13.24 8.11
N GLN A 223 19.24 13.22 6.86
CA GLN A 223 18.12 14.07 6.46
C GLN A 223 16.81 13.65 7.14
N THR A 224 16.54 12.35 7.25
CA THR A 224 15.37 11.81 7.94
C THR A 224 15.42 12.09 9.44
N HIS A 225 16.59 11.90 10.06
CA HIS A 225 16.78 12.22 11.47
C HIS A 225 16.61 13.71 11.78
N ALA A 226 17.21 14.59 10.96
CA ALA A 226 17.07 16.04 11.11
C ALA A 226 15.61 16.51 11.01
N LEU A 227 14.84 15.95 10.07
CA LEU A 227 13.42 16.24 9.93
C LEU A 227 12.64 15.85 11.18
N TYR A 228 12.86 14.65 11.72
CA TYR A 228 12.21 14.18 12.94
C TYR A 228 12.47 15.13 14.11
N GLU A 229 13.73 15.50 14.35
CA GLU A 229 14.09 16.44 15.42
C GLU A 229 13.47 17.83 15.23
N GLN A 230 13.40 18.32 13.99
CA GLN A 230 12.75 19.59 13.65
C GLN A 230 11.25 19.56 13.95
N LEU A 231 10.54 18.49 13.55
CA LEU A 231 9.12 18.34 13.80
C LEU A 231 8.84 18.17 15.30
N ARG A 232 9.63 17.34 15.99
CA ARG A 232 9.54 17.08 17.44
C ARG A 232 9.74 18.33 18.29
N SER A 233 10.69 19.18 17.92
CA SER A 233 10.99 20.41 18.65
C SER A 233 10.00 21.56 18.37
N GLY A 234 9.06 21.37 17.43
CA GLY A 234 8.14 22.42 16.98
C GLY A 234 8.82 23.58 16.24
N ALA A 235 10.12 23.46 15.93
CA ALA A 235 10.95 24.54 15.39
C ALA A 235 10.84 24.74 13.87
N GLY A 236 9.88 24.08 13.20
CA GLY A 236 9.75 24.06 11.75
C GLY A 236 8.42 24.53 11.17
N LEU A 237 7.42 24.83 11.99
CA LEU A 237 6.15 25.39 11.54
C LEU A 237 6.13 26.86 11.95
N ALA A 238 6.03 27.75 10.97
CA ALA A 238 5.67 29.15 11.24
C ALA A 238 4.46 29.14 12.18
N ALA A 239 4.60 29.84 13.30
CA ALA A 239 3.66 29.78 14.42
C ALA A 239 2.21 29.85 13.93
N PRO A 240 1.36 28.84 14.22
CA PRO A 240 -0.06 28.99 13.96
C PRO A 240 -0.55 30.13 14.85
N THR A 241 -1.13 31.14 14.21
CA THR A 241 -2.02 32.06 14.91
C THR A 241 -3.03 31.19 15.66
N PRO A 242 -3.33 31.44 16.94
CA PRO A 242 -4.29 30.62 17.68
C PRO A 242 -5.67 30.81 17.04
N VAL A 243 -5.99 29.94 16.08
CA VAL A 243 -7.35 29.76 15.59
C VAL A 243 -8.07 29.05 16.73
N ARG A 244 -8.87 29.84 17.45
CA ARG A 244 -9.94 29.35 18.32
C ARG A 244 -10.64 28.17 17.62
N PRO A 245 -10.98 27.07 18.31
CA PRO A 245 -11.62 25.93 17.68
C PRO A 245 -12.88 26.39 16.96
N ALA A 246 -12.81 26.47 15.64
CA ALA A 246 -13.97 26.57 14.79
C ALA A 246 -14.52 25.15 14.72
N HIS A 247 -15.74 25.02 15.23
CA HIS A 247 -16.59 23.83 15.17
C HIS A 247 -16.24 22.90 14.01
N VAL A 248 -15.86 21.66 14.36
CA VAL A 248 -15.94 20.51 13.46
C VAL A 248 -17.36 20.48 12.92
N ALA A 249 -17.51 20.75 11.63
CA ALA A 249 -18.70 20.37 10.90
C ALA A 249 -18.77 18.84 10.94
N GLU A 250 -19.91 18.35 11.43
CA GLU A 250 -20.29 16.95 11.58
C GLU A 250 -19.90 16.14 10.34
N ASN A 251 -18.90 15.28 10.50
CA ASN A 251 -18.69 14.16 9.59
C ASN A 251 -19.44 12.98 10.22
N ASP A 252 -20.68 12.77 9.80
CA ASP A 252 -21.56 11.66 10.22
C ASP A 252 -21.09 10.30 9.65
N GLY A 253 -19.82 9.97 9.85
CA GLY A 253 -19.26 8.64 9.63
C GLY A 253 -19.14 7.88 10.97
N PRO A 254 -19.34 6.56 10.99
CA PRO A 254 -19.18 5.78 12.22
C PRO A 254 -17.73 5.89 12.74
N LEU A 255 -17.56 6.17 14.03
CA LEU A 255 -16.26 6.35 14.68
C LEU A 255 -15.49 5.01 14.75
N HIS A 256 -14.39 4.84 14.02
CA HIS A 256 -13.57 3.63 14.11
C HIS A 256 -12.13 3.80 13.60
N ASN A 257 -11.23 2.89 13.98
CA ASN A 257 -9.85 2.77 13.44
C ASN A 257 -9.59 1.44 12.69
N LEU A 258 -10.64 0.72 12.28
CA LEU A 258 -10.50 -0.58 11.61
C LEU A 258 -9.74 -0.46 10.27
N PRO A 259 -8.78 -1.36 9.98
CA PRO A 259 -8.04 -1.35 8.73
C PRO A 259 -8.94 -1.76 7.55
N VAL A 260 -8.70 -1.13 6.39
CA VAL A 260 -9.39 -1.46 5.14
C VAL A 260 -9.05 -2.88 4.71
N GLN A 261 -10.06 -3.73 4.52
CA GLN A 261 -9.87 -5.12 4.11
C GLN A 261 -9.62 -5.20 2.59
N LEU A 262 -8.35 -5.32 2.18
CA LEU A 262 -7.90 -5.27 0.77
C LEU A 262 -8.21 -6.51 -0.07
N THR A 263 -8.71 -7.58 0.54
CA THR A 263 -9.05 -8.84 -0.14
C THR A 263 -10.45 -9.30 0.26
N SER A 264 -11.14 -10.00 -0.64
CA SER A 264 -12.49 -10.50 -0.37
C SER A 264 -12.50 -11.47 0.82
N PHE A 265 -13.48 -11.34 1.70
CA PHE A 265 -13.67 -12.25 2.83
C PHE A 265 -14.49 -13.46 2.36
N ILE A 266 -13.86 -14.64 2.26
CA ILE A 266 -14.47 -15.84 1.71
C ILE A 266 -14.88 -16.80 2.84
N GLY A 267 -16.15 -17.23 2.84
CA GLY A 267 -16.68 -18.20 3.80
C GLY A 267 -17.05 -17.60 5.17
N ARG A 268 -17.18 -18.45 6.19
CA ARG A 268 -17.43 -18.08 7.61
C ARG A 268 -18.74 -17.33 7.90
N LYS A 269 -19.78 -17.54 7.07
CA LYS A 269 -21.10 -16.90 7.27
C LYS A 269 -21.76 -17.27 8.60
N THR A 270 -21.62 -18.53 9.01
CA THR A 270 -22.18 -19.04 10.28
C THR A 270 -21.51 -18.39 11.47
N GLU A 271 -20.18 -18.30 11.46
CA GLU A 271 -19.40 -17.68 12.54
C GLU A 271 -19.63 -16.17 12.61
N LEU A 272 -19.72 -15.48 11.47
CA LEU A 272 -20.09 -14.05 11.45
C LEU A 272 -21.49 -13.82 12.02
N ALA A 273 -22.47 -14.66 11.65
CA ALA A 273 -23.83 -14.57 12.17
C ALA A 273 -23.86 -14.82 13.69
N GLU A 274 -23.07 -15.76 14.18
CA GLU A 274 -22.96 -16.04 15.61
C GLU A 274 -22.31 -14.87 16.37
N ILE A 275 -21.24 -14.27 15.85
CA ILE A 275 -20.63 -13.07 16.45
C ILE A 275 -21.64 -11.92 16.51
N HIS A 276 -22.42 -11.69 15.44
CA HIS A 276 -23.48 -10.68 15.44
C HIS A 276 -24.54 -10.99 16.49
N ARG A 277 -25.02 -12.24 16.55
CA ARG A 277 -26.03 -12.66 17.53
C ARG A 277 -25.55 -12.48 18.98
N LEU A 278 -24.26 -12.69 19.23
CA LEU A 278 -23.68 -12.53 20.56
C LEU A 278 -23.44 -11.07 20.93
N LEU A 279 -23.02 -10.21 19.98
CA LEU A 279 -22.65 -8.82 20.26
C LEU A 279 -23.78 -7.81 20.04
N THR A 280 -24.90 -8.20 19.42
CA THR A 280 -26.05 -7.33 19.18
C THR A 280 -27.20 -7.77 20.10
N PRO A 281 -27.76 -6.87 20.92
CA PRO A 281 -28.93 -7.20 21.74
C PRO A 281 -30.16 -7.39 20.84
N ASP A 282 -30.70 -8.60 20.83
CA ASP A 282 -31.90 -8.92 20.05
C ASP A 282 -33.16 -8.62 20.88
N ALA A 283 -34.00 -7.68 20.41
CA ALA A 283 -35.11 -7.10 21.16
C ALA A 283 -36.24 -8.12 21.46
N GLU A 284 -36.34 -9.20 20.68
CA GLU A 284 -37.39 -10.21 20.81
C GLU A 284 -36.95 -11.44 21.63
N THR A 285 -35.67 -11.83 21.57
CA THR A 285 -35.17 -13.07 22.19
C THR A 285 -34.31 -12.84 23.43
N HIS A 286 -33.95 -11.58 23.77
CA HIS A 286 -32.95 -11.23 24.79
C HIS A 286 -31.59 -11.91 24.58
N ALA A 287 -31.36 -12.52 23.41
CA ALA A 287 -30.10 -13.14 23.06
C ALA A 287 -29.07 -12.04 22.77
N GLY A 288 -27.87 -12.15 23.34
CA GLY A 288 -26.76 -11.22 23.13
C GLY A 288 -26.66 -10.05 24.13
N ALA A 289 -27.74 -9.71 24.85
CA ALA A 289 -27.75 -8.54 25.74
C ALA A 289 -26.75 -8.60 26.93
N ASP A 290 -26.33 -9.81 27.33
CA ASP A 290 -25.41 -10.02 28.47
C ASP A 290 -23.94 -10.28 28.06
N VAL A 291 -23.63 -10.38 26.76
CA VAL A 291 -22.26 -10.72 26.32
C VAL A 291 -21.42 -9.45 26.25
N ARG A 292 -20.70 -9.16 27.34
CA ARG A 292 -19.77 -8.02 27.43
C ARG A 292 -18.33 -8.37 27.09
N LEU A 293 -18.03 -9.65 26.86
CA LEU A 293 -16.72 -10.15 26.44
C LEU A 293 -16.90 -11.35 25.51
N LEU A 294 -16.30 -11.28 24.32
CA LEU A 294 -16.25 -12.38 23.36
C LEU A 294 -14.79 -12.67 23.01
N THR A 295 -14.37 -13.93 23.17
CA THR A 295 -13.01 -14.36 22.84
C THR A 295 -13.04 -15.28 21.63
N LEU A 296 -12.31 -14.91 20.57
CA LEU A 296 -12.09 -15.76 19.41
C LEU A 296 -10.83 -16.59 19.61
N THR A 297 -10.98 -17.91 19.75
CA THR A 297 -9.85 -18.83 19.91
C THR A 297 -9.75 -19.79 18.72
N GLY A 298 -8.55 -20.32 18.51
CA GLY A 298 -8.28 -21.26 17.42
C GLY A 298 -6.81 -21.25 16.99
N PRO A 299 -6.38 -22.23 16.19
CA PRO A 299 -5.00 -22.33 15.73
C PRO A 299 -4.50 -21.07 15.02
N GLY A 300 -3.18 -20.84 15.04
CA GLY A 300 -2.53 -19.78 14.25
C GLY A 300 -2.88 -19.88 12.76
N GLY A 301 -3.00 -18.74 12.09
CA GLY A 301 -3.30 -18.70 10.64
C GLY A 301 -4.74 -19.05 10.23
N THR A 302 -5.65 -19.36 11.17
CA THR A 302 -7.06 -19.71 10.84
C THR A 302 -7.96 -18.51 10.50
N GLY A 303 -7.41 -17.30 10.54
CA GLY A 303 -8.09 -16.06 10.17
C GLY A 303 -8.91 -15.40 11.28
N LYS A 304 -8.59 -15.65 12.57
CA LYS A 304 -9.31 -15.07 13.73
C LYS A 304 -9.38 -13.54 13.70
N THR A 305 -8.23 -12.90 13.52
CA THR A 305 -8.12 -11.44 13.34
C THR A 305 -9.01 -10.96 12.21
N ARG A 306 -8.92 -11.63 11.06
CA ARG A 306 -9.71 -11.25 9.89
C ARG A 306 -11.22 -11.41 10.08
N LEU A 307 -11.63 -12.44 10.81
CA LEU A 307 -13.03 -12.65 11.21
C LEU A 307 -13.50 -11.56 12.18
N ALA A 308 -12.69 -11.21 13.18
CA ALA A 308 -12.98 -10.13 14.14
C ALA A 308 -13.17 -8.78 13.42
N LEU A 309 -12.22 -8.41 12.56
CA LEU A 309 -12.27 -7.15 11.79
C LEU A 309 -13.45 -7.12 10.83
N LYS A 310 -13.79 -8.25 10.20
CA LYS A 310 -14.95 -8.34 9.32
C LYS A 310 -16.26 -8.18 10.09
N ALA A 311 -16.39 -8.81 11.26
CA ALA A 311 -17.55 -8.67 12.12
C ALA A 311 -17.68 -7.23 12.64
N ALA A 312 -16.58 -6.64 13.10
CA ALA A 312 -16.50 -5.27 13.57
C ALA A 312 -16.98 -4.26 12.52
N ALA A 313 -16.52 -4.39 11.27
CA ALA A 313 -16.95 -3.53 10.18
C ALA A 313 -18.47 -3.63 9.90
N GLN A 314 -19.10 -4.77 10.17
CA GLN A 314 -20.55 -4.97 10.02
C GLN A 314 -21.36 -4.45 11.22
N LEU A 315 -20.72 -4.30 12.38
CA LEU A 315 -21.33 -3.84 13.63
C LEU A 315 -21.22 -2.33 13.85
N LEU A 316 -20.60 -1.57 12.95
CA LEU A 316 -20.37 -0.13 13.09
C LEU A 316 -21.62 0.67 13.48
N ALA A 317 -22.79 0.31 12.95
CA ALA A 317 -24.04 1.00 13.27
C ALA A 317 -24.57 0.73 14.70
N GLY A 318 -24.12 -0.35 15.35
CA GLY A 318 -24.55 -0.74 16.70
C GLY A 318 -23.74 -0.10 17.83
N PHE A 319 -22.63 0.56 17.51
CA PHE A 319 -21.71 1.15 18.49
C PHE A 319 -21.53 2.66 18.21
N PRO A 320 -22.42 3.52 18.74
CA PRO A 320 -22.43 4.96 18.44
C PRO A 320 -21.17 5.70 18.92
N ASP A 321 -20.51 5.17 19.96
CA ASP A 321 -19.24 5.72 20.46
C ASP A 321 -18.00 5.04 19.84
N GLY A 322 -18.24 4.16 18.86
CA GLY A 322 -17.26 3.66 17.93
C GLY A 322 -16.74 2.26 18.19
N ILE A 323 -15.91 1.80 17.24
CA ILE A 323 -15.23 0.49 17.31
C ILE A 323 -13.73 0.70 17.18
N TRP A 324 -13.00 0.21 18.17
CA TRP A 324 -11.59 0.51 18.38
C TRP A 324 -10.76 -0.78 18.44
N LEU A 325 -9.87 -0.96 17.47
CA LEU A 325 -8.87 -2.01 17.41
C LEU A 325 -7.63 -1.60 18.21
N VAL A 326 -7.27 -2.43 19.17
CA VAL A 326 -6.07 -2.35 20.00
C VAL A 326 -5.12 -3.43 19.51
N GLU A 327 -4.18 -3.06 18.64
CA GLU A 327 -3.15 -3.96 18.12
C GLU A 327 -2.02 -4.10 19.15
N LEU A 328 -1.83 -5.30 19.70
CA LEU A 328 -0.86 -5.53 20.76
C LEU A 328 0.45 -6.17 20.28
N ALA A 329 0.59 -6.48 19.00
CA ALA A 329 1.73 -7.23 18.45
C ALA A 329 3.12 -6.63 18.73
N MET A 330 3.19 -5.32 18.96
CA MET A 330 4.43 -4.59 19.22
C MET A 330 4.63 -4.21 20.69
N ILE A 331 3.76 -4.67 21.61
CA ILE A 331 3.79 -4.31 23.03
C ILE A 331 4.56 -5.37 23.83
N ALA A 332 5.84 -5.10 24.09
CA ALA A 332 6.68 -6.01 24.88
C ALA A 332 6.49 -5.89 26.41
N ASP A 333 6.09 -4.70 26.89
CA ASP A 333 5.88 -4.44 28.32
C ASP A 333 4.36 -4.52 28.66
N PRO A 334 3.94 -5.51 29.46
CA PRO A 334 2.53 -5.69 29.81
C PRO A 334 1.94 -4.50 30.60
N THR A 335 2.78 -3.69 31.24
CA THR A 335 2.33 -2.50 31.96
C THR A 335 1.85 -1.37 31.05
N LEU A 336 2.14 -1.44 29.74
CA LEU A 336 1.75 -0.45 28.74
C LEU A 336 0.35 -0.69 28.13
N VAL A 337 -0.28 -1.83 28.40
CA VAL A 337 -1.59 -2.18 27.83
C VAL A 337 -2.67 -1.11 28.16
N PRO A 338 -2.82 -0.63 29.42
CA PRO A 338 -3.78 0.43 29.73
C PRO A 338 -3.47 1.76 29.02
N GLN A 339 -2.19 2.09 28.83
CA GLN A 339 -1.70 3.31 28.17
C GLN A 339 -2.05 3.28 26.69
N THR A 340 -1.87 2.14 26.03
CA THR A 340 -2.26 1.95 24.63
C THR A 340 -3.76 2.15 24.45
N VAL A 341 -4.59 1.58 25.33
CA VAL A 341 -6.05 1.76 25.28
C VAL A 341 -6.45 3.22 25.55
N ALA A 342 -5.80 3.87 26.50
CA ALA A 342 -6.09 5.27 26.83
C ALA A 342 -5.69 6.22 25.70
N ALA A 343 -4.51 6.03 25.11
CA ALA A 343 -4.06 6.80 23.96
C ALA A 343 -5.03 6.64 22.78
N LEU A 344 -5.49 5.42 22.50
CA LEU A 344 -6.45 5.13 21.43
C LEU A 344 -7.79 5.85 21.63
N LEU A 345 -8.28 5.92 22.86
CA LEU A 345 -9.55 6.55 23.21
C LEU A 345 -9.41 8.06 23.50
N GLY A 346 -8.21 8.63 23.36
CA GLY A 346 -7.93 10.03 23.70
C GLY A 346 -8.05 10.36 25.19
N VAL A 347 -7.99 9.34 26.06
CA VAL A 347 -8.05 9.49 27.52
C VAL A 347 -6.66 9.85 28.03
N ARG A 348 -6.56 10.97 28.74
CA ARG A 348 -5.31 11.44 29.34
C ARG A 348 -5.23 10.99 30.80
N GLU A 349 -4.02 10.66 31.23
CA GLU A 349 -3.75 10.43 32.63
C GLU A 349 -3.81 11.76 33.40
N GLU A 350 -4.64 11.83 34.43
CA GLU A 350 -4.68 12.97 35.34
C GLU A 350 -3.81 12.66 36.56
N PRO A 351 -3.02 13.62 37.07
CA PRO A 351 -2.18 13.40 38.26
C PRO A 351 -2.97 12.99 39.52
N SER A 352 -4.30 13.18 39.48
CA SER A 352 -5.20 13.00 40.61
C SER A 352 -5.70 11.57 40.80
N TYR A 353 -5.60 10.70 39.79
CA TYR A 353 -6.02 9.30 39.89
C TYR A 353 -5.39 8.39 38.83
N PRO A 354 -5.27 7.06 39.09
CA PRO A 354 -4.67 6.12 38.15
C PRO A 354 -5.37 6.10 36.79
N LEU A 355 -4.60 5.89 35.71
CA LEU A 355 -5.10 5.83 34.34
C LEU A 355 -6.30 4.89 34.14
N THR A 356 -6.30 3.73 34.78
CA THR A 356 -7.41 2.76 34.71
C THR A 356 -8.74 3.36 35.21
N ARG A 357 -8.69 4.28 36.19
CA ARG A 357 -9.89 4.98 36.68
C ARG A 357 -10.37 6.03 35.68
N ALA A 358 -9.46 6.68 34.96
CA ALA A 358 -9.80 7.59 33.86
C ALA A 358 -10.51 6.84 32.73
N LEU A 359 -9.96 5.69 32.35
CA LEU A 359 -10.56 4.78 31.37
C LEU A 359 -11.95 4.33 31.79
N ILE A 360 -12.13 3.88 33.03
CA ILE A 360 -13.46 3.52 33.56
C ILE A 360 -14.44 4.70 33.44
N ALA A 361 -14.04 5.89 33.90
CA ALA A 361 -14.92 7.06 33.88
C ALA A 361 -15.33 7.44 32.45
N HIS A 362 -14.38 7.35 31.50
CA HIS A 362 -14.64 7.61 30.09
C HIS A 362 -15.59 6.57 29.49
N LEU A 363 -15.30 5.27 29.68
CA LEU A 363 -16.04 4.17 29.08
C LEU A 363 -17.45 3.98 29.66
N ARG A 364 -17.69 4.40 30.92
CA ARG A 364 -18.96 4.18 31.62
C ARG A 364 -20.19 4.76 30.91
N THR A 365 -20.00 5.85 30.19
CA THR A 365 -21.10 6.57 29.50
C THR A 365 -21.22 6.21 28.02
N LYS A 366 -20.42 5.24 27.56
CA LYS A 366 -20.16 4.98 26.15
C LYS A 366 -20.65 3.60 25.73
N THR A 367 -21.21 3.52 24.54
CA THR A 367 -21.55 2.28 23.85
C THR A 367 -20.55 2.06 22.72
N LEU A 368 -19.44 1.41 23.04
CA LEU A 368 -18.33 1.15 22.11
C LEU A 368 -17.87 -0.31 22.15
N LEU A 369 -17.17 -0.73 21.10
CA LEU A 369 -16.54 -2.06 21.01
C LEU A 369 -15.01 -1.92 21.00
N LEU A 370 -14.35 -2.60 21.93
CA LEU A 370 -12.88 -2.74 21.95
C LEU A 370 -12.49 -4.12 21.42
N ILE A 371 -11.58 -4.16 20.45
CA ILE A 371 -11.05 -5.39 19.87
C ILE A 371 -9.57 -5.46 20.24
N PHE A 372 -9.19 -6.43 21.05
CA PHE A 372 -7.80 -6.71 21.35
C PHE A 372 -7.30 -7.78 20.38
N ASP A 373 -6.27 -7.44 19.59
CA ASP A 373 -5.64 -8.37 18.66
C ASP A 373 -4.21 -8.68 19.08
N ASP A 374 -3.73 -9.87 18.70
CA ASP A 374 -2.43 -10.42 19.09
C ASP A 374 -2.17 -10.56 20.61
N CYS A 375 -3.18 -11.05 21.34
CA CYS A 375 -3.14 -11.15 22.80
C CYS A 375 -2.15 -12.20 23.37
N GLU A 376 -1.52 -13.02 22.53
CA GLU A 376 -0.86 -14.28 22.93
C GLU A 376 0.27 -14.08 23.96
N HIS A 377 0.96 -12.94 23.91
CA HIS A 377 2.09 -12.62 24.78
C HIS A 377 1.72 -11.74 25.99
N LEU A 378 0.48 -11.25 26.08
CA LEU A 378 0.01 -10.30 27.12
C LEU A 378 -1.28 -10.72 27.82
N ILE A 379 -1.61 -12.02 27.76
CA ILE A 379 -2.89 -12.56 28.22
C ILE A 379 -3.25 -12.08 29.64
N ASP A 380 -2.32 -12.16 30.59
CA ASP A 380 -2.57 -11.81 32.00
C ASP A 380 -2.92 -10.33 32.19
N SER A 381 -2.18 -9.43 31.53
CA SER A 381 -2.40 -7.98 31.66
C SER A 381 -3.66 -7.52 30.95
N ILE A 382 -3.98 -8.10 29.80
CA ILE A 382 -5.25 -7.85 29.11
C ILE A 382 -6.41 -8.35 29.96
N ALA A 383 -6.30 -9.57 30.51
CA ALA A 383 -7.33 -10.14 31.37
C ALA A 383 -7.58 -9.26 32.60
N GLN A 384 -6.53 -8.77 33.25
CA GLN A 384 -6.64 -7.88 34.40
C GLN A 384 -7.33 -6.54 34.05
N LEU A 385 -6.97 -5.93 32.91
CA LEU A 385 -7.59 -4.69 32.44
C LEU A 385 -9.07 -4.92 32.10
N VAL A 386 -9.37 -5.94 31.29
CA VAL A 386 -10.73 -6.27 30.85
C VAL A 386 -11.61 -6.61 32.05
N GLU A 387 -11.13 -7.41 33.01
CA GLU A 387 -11.85 -7.71 34.26
C GLU A 387 -12.18 -6.44 35.04
N THR A 388 -11.22 -5.52 35.13
CA THR A 388 -11.40 -4.23 35.81
C THR A 388 -12.43 -3.35 35.12
N LEU A 389 -12.42 -3.29 33.78
CA LEU A 389 -13.38 -2.52 32.99
C LEU A 389 -14.80 -3.10 33.04
N LEU A 390 -14.92 -4.43 33.07
CA LEU A 390 -16.23 -5.11 33.09
C LEU A 390 -16.92 -5.03 34.45
N ARG A 391 -16.16 -4.93 35.54
CA ARG A 391 -16.68 -4.85 36.92
C ARG A 391 -17.11 -3.45 37.36
N ALA A 392 -16.67 -2.40 36.67
CA ALA A 392 -16.98 -1.00 36.98
C ALA A 392 -18.36 -0.58 36.46
#